data_AF-A0A1S1JTC9-F1
#
_entry.id   AF-A0A1S1JTC9-F1
#
_cell.length_a   1.000
_cell.length_b   1.000
_cell.length_c   1.000
_cell.angle_alpha   90.00
_cell.angle_beta   90.00
_cell.angle_gamma   90.00
#
_symmetry.space_group_name_H-M   'P 1'
#
loop_
_entity.id
_entity.type
_entity.pdbx_description
1 polymer ?
#
loop_
_entity_poly.entity_id
_entity_poly.type
_entity_poly.pdbx_seq_one_letter_code
_entity_poly.pdbx_strand_id
1 'polypeptide(L)'
;MTAVRVLAATQNSALDLVRSTASVAPAILIIACVAIAFCVFMCAIDYWSSKGTNRDMAQLMTQSSMFWARWPHDRIWSAPYGELAAEADRCEVIVAYVKRQKEPPGKRIDEARTAFNKHVDREIATYEGMLAAVRNAMNYAVSQGRGPQQPYRA
;
A
#
# COMPACT_ATOMS: atom_id res chain seq x y z
N MET A 1 37.56 24.53 -61.16
CA MET A 1 36.14 24.52 -60.72
C MET A 1 35.82 23.51 -59.61
N THR A 2 36.77 22.66 -59.19
CA THR A 2 36.56 21.61 -58.16
C THR A 2 36.72 22.10 -56.71
N ALA A 3 37.63 23.04 -56.44
CA ALA A 3 37.88 23.54 -55.08
C ALA A 3 36.68 24.27 -54.43
N VAL A 4 35.90 25.01 -55.22
CA VAL A 4 34.73 25.79 -54.73
C VAL A 4 33.59 24.86 -54.28
N ARG A 5 33.43 23.70 -54.92
CA ARG A 5 32.38 22.73 -54.57
C ARG A 5 32.69 21.97 -53.28
N VAL A 6 33.97 21.70 -53.01
CA VAL A 6 34.40 21.05 -51.76
C VAL A 6 34.20 21.99 -50.58
N LEU A 7 34.54 23.28 -50.71
CA LEU A 7 34.35 24.28 -49.66
C LEU A 7 32.88 24.52 -49.31
N ALA A 8 31.99 24.55 -50.32
CA ALA A 8 30.55 24.69 -50.12
C ALA A 8 29.93 23.45 -49.43
N ALA A 9 30.41 22.24 -49.73
CA ALA A 9 29.93 21.02 -49.11
C ALA A 9 30.27 20.96 -47.61
N THR A 10 31.50 21.32 -47.22
CA THR A 10 31.90 21.37 -45.81
C THR A 10 31.17 22.45 -45.02
N GLN A 11 30.89 23.60 -45.65
CA GLN A 11 30.17 24.69 -44.99
C GLN A 11 28.70 24.33 -44.70
N ASN A 12 28.06 23.61 -45.62
CA ASN A 12 26.69 23.12 -45.44
C ASN A 12 26.60 22.03 -44.36
N SER A 13 27.56 21.09 -44.31
CA SER A 13 27.59 20.05 -43.26
C SER A 13 27.82 20.62 -41.85
N ALA A 14 28.64 21.66 -41.73
CA ALA A 14 28.87 22.34 -40.45
C ALA A 14 27.62 23.08 -39.96
N LEU A 15 26.89 23.74 -40.87
CA LEU A 15 25.63 24.42 -40.55
C LEU A 15 24.50 23.45 -40.17
N ASP A 16 24.42 22.28 -40.81
CA ASP A 16 23.43 21.25 -40.47
C ASP A 16 23.68 20.63 -39.08
N LEU A 17 24.95 20.43 -38.70
CA LEU A 17 25.31 19.92 -37.37
C LEU A 17 24.98 20.94 -36.26
N VAL A 18 25.26 22.22 -36.48
CA VAL A 18 24.95 23.32 -35.55
C VAL A 18 23.44 23.55 -35.42
N ARG A 19 22.69 23.40 -36.52
CA ARG A 19 21.22 23.50 -36.51
C ARG A 19 20.54 22.32 -35.82
N SER A 20 21.08 21.11 -36.00
CA SER A 20 20.60 19.89 -35.35
C SER A 20 20.87 19.92 -33.83
N THR A 21 22.05 20.35 -33.41
CA THR A 21 22.38 20.49 -31.97
C THR A 21 21.57 21.59 -31.29
N ALA A 22 21.25 22.67 -32.00
CA ALA A 22 20.40 23.75 -31.49
C ALA A 22 18.92 23.34 -31.33
N SER A 23 18.40 22.40 -32.13
CA SER A 23 16.99 21.99 -32.07
C SER A 23 16.71 20.84 -31.10
N VAL A 24 17.70 19.99 -30.83
CA VAL A 24 17.53 18.78 -30.00
C VAL A 24 17.78 19.06 -28.51
N ALA A 25 18.68 19.99 -28.18
CA ALA A 25 18.96 20.40 -26.80
C ALA A 25 17.74 20.90 -26.01
N PRO A 26 16.87 21.80 -26.53
CA PRO A 26 15.68 22.25 -25.80
C PRO A 26 14.65 21.11 -25.65
N ALA A 27 14.52 20.22 -26.62
CA ALA A 27 13.61 19.08 -26.55
C ALA A 27 14.02 18.08 -25.45
N ILE A 28 15.31 17.76 -25.35
CA ILE A 28 15.84 16.88 -24.29
C ILE A 28 15.60 17.50 -22.91
N LEU A 29 15.85 18.80 -22.75
CA LEU A 29 15.60 19.52 -21.49
C LEU A 29 14.12 19.49 -21.10
N ILE A 30 13.21 19.70 -22.04
CA ILE A 30 11.76 19.65 -21.78
C ILE A 30 11.35 18.24 -21.35
N ILE A 31 11.82 17.20 -22.06
CA ILE A 31 11.51 15.80 -21.71
C ILE A 31 12.05 15.45 -20.32
N ALA A 32 13.29 15.85 -20.01
CA ALA A 32 13.88 15.64 -18.69
C ALA A 32 13.09 16.37 -17.58
N CYS A 33 12.70 17.62 -17.81
CA CYS A 33 11.88 18.38 -16.86
C CYS A 33 10.52 17.74 -16.63
N VAL A 34 9.84 17.27 -17.68
CA VAL A 34 8.56 16.58 -17.58
C VAL A 34 8.72 15.25 -16.84
N ALA A 35 9.77 14.48 -17.13
CA ALA A 35 10.04 13.23 -16.44
C ALA A 35 10.32 13.45 -14.94
N ILE A 36 11.10 14.47 -14.59
CA ILE A 36 11.39 14.83 -13.19
C ILE A 36 10.10 15.27 -12.48
N ALA A 37 9.31 16.15 -13.10
CA ALA A 37 8.04 16.61 -12.54
C ALA A 37 7.07 15.44 -12.33
N PHE A 38 7.00 14.51 -13.27
CA PHE A 38 6.19 13.31 -13.17
C PHE A 38 6.66 12.38 -12.05
N CYS A 39 7.97 12.16 -11.92
CA CYS A 39 8.53 11.38 -10.81
C CYS A 39 8.21 12.00 -9.44
N VAL A 40 8.40 13.31 -9.29
CA VAL A 40 8.06 14.01 -8.04
C VAL A 40 6.57 13.93 -7.74
N PHE A 41 5.73 14.06 -8.76
CA PHE A 41 4.28 13.95 -8.63
C PHE A 41 3.84 12.54 -8.18
N MET A 42 4.40 11.49 -8.78
CA MET A 42 4.15 10.10 -8.37
C MET A 42 4.62 9.85 -6.93
N CYS A 43 5.83 10.27 -6.58
CA CYS A 43 6.34 10.15 -5.21
C CYS A 43 5.47 10.90 -4.19
N ALA A 44 4.93 12.06 -4.57
CA ALA A 44 4.03 12.84 -3.71
C ALA A 44 2.68 12.12 -3.51
N ILE A 45 2.13 11.50 -4.55
CA ILE A 45 0.91 10.68 -4.46
C ILE A 45 1.16 9.48 -3.53
N ASP A 46 2.25 8.73 -3.73
CA ASP A 46 2.58 7.58 -2.88
C ASP A 46 2.81 8.00 -1.43
N TYR A 47 3.47 9.14 -1.20
CA TYR A 47 3.66 9.69 0.14
C TYR A 47 2.34 10.10 0.81
N TRP A 48 1.44 10.76 0.09
CA TRP A 48 0.12 11.13 0.61
C TRP A 48 -0.77 9.91 0.85
N SER A 49 -0.75 8.94 -0.07
CA SER A 49 -1.48 7.68 0.05
C SER A 49 -1.00 6.90 1.27
N SER A 50 0.32 6.71 1.41
CA SER A 50 0.92 6.03 2.57
C SER A 50 0.57 6.72 3.88
N LYS A 51 0.57 8.06 3.92
CA LYS A 51 0.24 8.82 5.13
C LYS A 51 -1.24 8.70 5.53
N GLY A 52 -2.15 8.66 4.55
CA GLY A 52 -3.57 8.40 4.77
C GLY A 52 -3.80 6.98 5.30
N THR A 53 -3.27 5.99 4.59
CA THR A 53 -3.40 4.57 4.97
C THR A 53 -2.82 4.28 6.36
N ASN A 54 -1.70 4.90 6.74
CA ASN A 54 -1.13 4.74 8.07
C ASN A 54 -2.00 5.33 9.18
N ARG A 55 -2.68 6.46 8.93
CA ARG A 55 -3.61 7.07 9.90
C ARG A 55 -4.87 6.23 10.06
N ASP A 56 -5.43 5.78 8.94
CA ASP A 56 -6.61 4.93 8.93
C ASP A 56 -6.31 3.60 9.63
N MET A 57 -5.12 3.04 9.39
CA MET A 57 -4.66 1.83 10.06
C MET A 57 -4.45 2.03 11.57
N ALA A 58 -3.79 3.13 11.98
CA ALA A 58 -3.61 3.43 13.40
C ALA A 58 -4.97 3.60 14.10
N GLN A 59 -5.96 4.19 13.42
CA GLN A 59 -7.32 4.31 13.92
C GLN A 59 -8.01 2.95 14.02
N LEU A 60 -7.87 2.07 13.02
CA LEU A 60 -8.40 0.70 13.06
C LEU A 60 -7.81 -0.11 14.21
N MET A 61 -6.48 -0.07 14.40
CA MET A 61 -5.81 -0.73 15.52
C MET A 61 -6.26 -0.16 16.87
N THR A 62 -6.47 1.15 16.95
CA THR A 62 -7.00 1.80 18.17
C THR A 62 -8.43 1.37 18.46
N GLN A 63 -9.28 1.23 17.44
CA GLN A 63 -10.65 0.75 17.63
C GLN A 63 -10.67 -0.72 18.08
N SER A 64 -9.80 -1.55 17.50
CA SER A 64 -9.63 -2.94 17.91
C SER A 64 -9.17 -3.04 19.37
N SER A 65 -8.20 -2.23 19.78
CA SER A 65 -7.73 -2.22 21.18
C SER A 65 -8.82 -1.75 22.15
N MET A 66 -9.64 -0.76 21.78
CA MET A 66 -10.79 -0.34 22.57
C MET A 66 -11.85 -1.45 22.69
N PHE A 67 -12.09 -2.22 21.62
CA PHE A 67 -12.98 -3.38 21.66
C PHE A 67 -12.45 -4.43 22.64
N TRP A 68 -11.18 -4.84 22.52
CA TRP A 68 -10.57 -5.84 23.40
C TRP A 68 -10.43 -5.38 24.86
N ALA A 69 -10.30 -4.08 25.11
CA ALA A 69 -10.34 -3.52 26.45
C ALA A 69 -11.72 -3.65 27.11
N ARG A 70 -12.79 -3.54 26.31
CA ARG A 70 -14.17 -3.72 26.78
C ARG A 70 -14.55 -5.20 26.90
N TRP A 71 -14.08 -6.01 25.95
CA TRP A 71 -14.40 -7.43 25.79
C TRP A 71 -13.11 -8.27 25.76
N PRO A 72 -12.48 -8.50 26.92
CA PRO A 72 -11.33 -9.41 26.99
C PRO A 72 -11.74 -10.85 26.62
N HIS A 73 -10.77 -11.71 26.33
CA HIS A 73 -10.97 -13.10 25.88
C HIS A 73 -12.00 -13.88 26.71
N ASP A 74 -12.07 -13.64 28.02
CA ASP A 74 -13.01 -14.34 28.91
C ASP A 74 -14.46 -13.84 28.78
N ARG A 75 -14.63 -12.60 28.34
CA ARG A 75 -15.93 -11.90 28.27
C ARG A 75 -16.46 -11.75 26.85
N ILE A 76 -15.67 -12.05 25.82
CA ILE A 76 -16.05 -11.91 24.41
C ILE A 76 -17.33 -12.65 24.03
N TRP A 77 -17.64 -13.77 24.69
CA TRP A 77 -18.86 -14.57 24.50
C TRP A 77 -20.16 -13.85 24.87
N SER A 78 -20.06 -12.76 25.64
CA SER A 78 -21.19 -11.94 26.06
C SER A 78 -21.38 -10.69 25.19
N ALA A 79 -20.44 -10.40 24.28
CA ALA A 79 -20.53 -9.27 23.39
C ALA A 79 -21.70 -9.43 22.39
N PRO A 80 -22.37 -8.33 22.00
CA PRO A 80 -23.44 -8.39 21.01
C PRO A 80 -22.89 -8.76 19.62
N TYR A 81 -23.68 -9.51 18.84
CA TYR A 81 -23.25 -10.02 17.52
C TYR A 81 -22.81 -8.91 16.56
N GLY A 82 -23.48 -7.74 16.58
CA GLY A 82 -23.10 -6.61 15.73
C GLY A 82 -21.69 -6.06 16.04
N GLU A 83 -21.29 -6.03 17.31
CA GLU A 83 -19.94 -5.61 17.70
C GLU A 83 -18.90 -6.68 17.35
N LEU A 84 -19.25 -7.97 17.50
CA LEU A 84 -18.38 -9.09 17.09
C LEU A 84 -18.15 -9.10 15.58
N ALA A 85 -19.20 -8.90 14.77
CA ALA A 85 -19.08 -8.83 13.31
C ALA A 85 -18.22 -7.64 12.87
N ALA A 86 -18.43 -6.46 13.46
CA ALA A 86 -17.61 -5.28 13.18
C ALA A 86 -16.13 -5.50 13.55
N GLU A 87 -15.85 -6.22 14.64
CA GLU A 87 -14.48 -6.55 15.01
C GLU A 87 -13.85 -7.62 14.11
N ALA A 88 -14.63 -8.61 13.65
CA ALA A 88 -14.16 -9.58 12.67
C ALA A 88 -13.74 -8.90 11.37
N ASP A 89 -14.56 -8.00 10.83
CA ASP A 89 -14.25 -7.23 9.62
C ASP A 89 -12.99 -6.37 9.82
N ARG A 90 -12.86 -5.69 10.98
CA ARG A 90 -11.65 -4.92 11.31
C ARG A 90 -10.40 -5.79 11.36
N CYS A 91 -10.47 -6.95 12.03
CA CYS A 91 -9.36 -7.89 12.10
C CYS A 91 -8.96 -8.41 10.70
N GLU A 92 -9.92 -8.66 9.80
CA GLU A 92 -9.63 -9.07 8.42
C GLU A 92 -8.89 -7.98 7.63
N VAL A 93 -9.32 -6.72 7.75
CA VAL A 93 -8.64 -5.58 7.13
C VAL A 93 -7.21 -5.44 7.67
N ILE A 94 -7.03 -5.59 8.98
CA ILE A 94 -5.71 -5.52 9.62
C ILE A 94 -4.79 -6.65 9.12
N VAL A 95 -5.28 -7.89 9.09
CA VAL A 95 -4.51 -9.04 8.58
C VAL A 95 -4.13 -8.84 7.12
N ALA A 96 -5.05 -8.35 6.29
CA ALA A 96 -4.77 -8.08 4.87
C ALA A 96 -3.71 -6.98 4.71
N TYR A 97 -3.76 -5.93 5.52
CA TYR A 97 -2.78 -4.85 5.51
C TYR A 97 -1.39 -5.33 5.92
N VAL A 98 -1.28 -6.05 7.05
CA VAL A 98 0.00 -6.58 7.53
C VAL A 98 0.56 -7.61 6.55
N LYS A 99 -0.27 -8.44 5.92
CA LYS A 99 0.15 -9.35 4.84
C LYS A 99 0.71 -8.61 3.62
N ARG A 100 0.18 -7.44 3.25
CA ARG A 100 0.70 -6.62 2.15
C ARG A 100 2.07 -6.01 2.45
N GLN A 101 2.41 -5.81 3.72
CA GLN A 101 3.75 -5.35 4.10
C GLN A 101 4.81 -6.43 4.02
N LYS A 102 4.41 -7.71 3.92
CA LYS A 102 5.35 -8.82 3.80
C LYS A 102 6.12 -8.70 2.48
N GLU A 103 7.42 -8.50 2.58
CA GLU A 103 8.25 -8.40 1.39
C GLU A 103 8.47 -9.77 0.74
N PRO A 104 8.41 -9.88 -0.60
CA PRO A 104 8.52 -11.16 -1.29
C PRO A 104 9.93 -11.75 -1.15
N PRO A 105 10.12 -13.06 -0.96
CA PRO A 105 11.44 -13.67 -0.81
C PRO A 105 12.30 -13.39 -2.06
N GLY A 106 13.29 -12.51 -1.91
CA GLY A 106 14.25 -12.17 -2.97
C GLY A 106 15.46 -13.10 -2.94
N LYS A 107 16.22 -13.14 -4.04
CA LYS A 107 17.42 -13.98 -4.20
C LYS A 107 18.54 -13.71 -3.17
N ARG A 108 18.56 -12.56 -2.50
CA ARG A 108 19.43 -12.28 -1.36
C ARG A 108 18.58 -12.24 -0.10
N ILE A 109 18.76 -13.25 0.74
CA ILE A 109 18.20 -13.28 2.09
C ILE A 109 19.10 -12.37 2.93
N ASP A 110 18.67 -11.13 3.10
CA ASP A 110 19.25 -10.22 4.08
C ASP A 110 18.70 -10.63 5.48
N GLU A 111 19.57 -10.76 6.48
CA GLU A 111 19.16 -11.07 7.86
C GLU A 111 18.15 -10.05 8.39
N ALA A 112 18.32 -8.77 8.04
CA ALA A 112 17.40 -7.70 8.41
C ALA A 112 15.98 -7.94 7.86
N ARG A 113 15.90 -8.44 6.62
CA ARG A 113 14.64 -8.75 5.94
C ARG A 113 13.96 -9.98 6.54
N THR A 114 14.73 -11.00 6.88
CA THR A 114 14.21 -12.19 7.56
C THR A 114 13.68 -11.83 8.94
N ALA A 115 14.39 -10.98 9.69
CA ALA A 115 13.94 -10.49 10.99
C ALA A 115 12.64 -9.67 10.88
N PHE A 116 12.53 -8.80 9.88
CA PHE A 116 11.31 -8.04 9.59
C PHE A 116 10.14 -8.96 9.23
N ASN A 117 10.31 -9.86 8.27
CA ASN A 117 9.25 -10.80 7.88
C ASN A 117 8.81 -11.71 9.04
N LYS A 118 9.74 -12.12 9.92
CA LYS A 118 9.41 -12.88 11.14
C LYS A 118 8.61 -12.06 12.15
N HIS A 119 8.83 -10.74 12.21
CA HIS A 119 8.01 -9.85 13.05
C HIS A 119 6.61 -9.71 12.46
N VAL A 120 6.50 -9.45 11.16
CA VAL A 120 5.22 -9.39 10.43
C VAL A 120 4.44 -10.70 10.59
N ASP A 121 5.09 -11.86 10.48
CA ASP A 121 4.44 -13.18 10.65
C ASP A 121 3.88 -13.38 12.07
N ARG A 122 4.56 -12.84 13.11
CA ARG A 122 4.04 -12.88 14.49
C ARG A 122 2.81 -11.99 14.67
N GLU A 123 2.82 -10.80 14.07
CA GLU A 123 1.65 -9.91 14.10
C GLU A 123 0.46 -10.54 13.38
N ILE A 124 0.68 -11.12 12.20
CA ILE A 124 -0.36 -11.86 11.45
C ILE A 124 -0.93 -12.98 12.33
N ALA A 125 -0.09 -13.83 12.91
CA ALA A 125 -0.56 -14.93 13.75
C ALA A 125 -1.37 -14.45 14.96
N THR A 126 -1.00 -13.30 15.53
CA THR A 126 -1.73 -12.69 16.65
C THR A 126 -3.13 -12.23 16.22
N TYR A 127 -3.24 -11.48 15.13
CA TYR A 127 -4.53 -11.00 14.63
C TYR A 127 -5.41 -12.13 14.06
N GLU A 128 -4.81 -13.16 13.45
CA GLU A 128 -5.54 -14.36 13.03
C GLU A 128 -6.09 -15.14 14.24
N GLY A 129 -5.36 -15.22 15.34
CA GLY A 129 -5.84 -15.80 16.60
C GLY A 129 -7.01 -15.01 17.19
N MET A 130 -6.91 -13.68 17.23
CA MET A 130 -8.00 -12.80 17.64
C MET A 130 -9.25 -12.96 16.77
N LEU A 131 -9.07 -13.00 15.45
CA LEU A 131 -10.15 -13.22 14.48
C LEU A 131 -10.83 -14.59 14.70
N ALA A 132 -10.04 -15.64 14.95
CA ALA A 132 -10.59 -16.95 15.27
C ALA A 132 -11.42 -16.94 16.56
N ALA A 133 -10.96 -16.25 17.60
CA ALA A 133 -11.71 -16.09 18.85
C ALA A 133 -13.05 -15.35 18.63
N VAL A 134 -13.03 -14.24 17.88
CA VAL A 134 -14.24 -13.48 17.52
C VAL A 134 -15.22 -14.34 16.71
N ARG A 135 -14.73 -15.06 15.69
CA ARG A 135 -15.58 -15.95 14.87
C ARG A 135 -16.17 -17.09 15.69
N ASN A 136 -15.41 -17.67 16.62
CA ASN A 136 -15.94 -18.66 17.55
C ASN A 136 -17.03 -18.07 18.45
N ALA A 137 -16.84 -16.86 18.96
CA ALA A 137 -17.85 -16.15 19.74
C ALA A 137 -19.11 -15.82 18.91
N MET A 138 -18.95 -15.46 17.64
CA MET A 138 -20.07 -15.27 16.70
C MET A 138 -20.84 -16.57 16.49
N ASN A 139 -20.15 -17.68 16.21
CA ASN A 139 -20.77 -19.00 16.04
C ASN A 139 -21.53 -19.42 17.30
N TYR A 140 -20.96 -19.17 18.48
CA TYR A 140 -21.64 -19.40 19.75
C TYR A 140 -22.88 -18.50 19.90
N ALA A 141 -22.77 -17.20 19.62
CA ALA A 141 -23.92 -16.29 19.67
C ALA A 141 -25.05 -16.72 18.72
N VAL A 142 -24.72 -17.18 17.51
CA VAL A 142 -25.68 -17.75 16.55
C VAL A 142 -26.35 -19.00 17.12
N SER A 143 -25.59 -19.91 17.73
CA SER A 143 -26.14 -21.12 18.37
C SER A 143 -27.10 -20.80 19.53
N GLN A 144 -26.93 -19.63 20.16
CA GLN A 144 -27.78 -19.13 21.24
C GLN A 144 -28.97 -18.28 20.74
N GLY A 145 -29.22 -18.25 19.42
CA GLY A 145 -30.28 -17.45 18.82
C GLY A 145 -30.01 -15.94 18.78
N ARG A 146 -28.80 -15.50 19.14
CA ARG A 146 -28.33 -14.11 19.08
C ARG A 146 -27.61 -13.80 17.76
N GLY A 147 -27.98 -14.49 16.69
CA GLY A 147 -27.39 -14.34 15.36
C GLY A 147 -27.71 -12.99 14.68
N PRO A 148 -27.33 -12.82 13.40
CA PRO A 148 -27.56 -11.58 12.68
C PRO A 148 -29.04 -11.20 12.72
N GLN A 149 -29.35 -10.04 13.29
CA GLN A 149 -30.70 -9.48 13.24
C GLN A 149 -30.96 -9.06 11.80
N GLN A 150 -31.68 -9.90 11.04
CA GLN A 150 -32.22 -9.49 9.75
C GLN A 150 -33.09 -8.24 9.99
N PRO A 151 -32.82 -7.12 9.29
CA PRO A 151 -33.66 -5.95 9.42
C PRO A 151 -35.07 -6.36 9.01
N TYR A 152 -36.04 -6.17 9.92
CA TYR A 152 -37.45 -6.34 9.63
C TYR A 152 -37.80 -5.40 8.49
N ARG A 153 -38.00 -5.96 7.29
CA ARG A 153 -38.46 -5.24 6.11
C ARG A 153 -39.95 -4.97 6.33
N ALA A 154 -40.26 -3.79 6.86
CA ALA A 154 -41.62 -3.25 6.86
C ALA A 154 -41.99 -2.74 5.46
#